data_AF-A0A358NEQ4-F1
#
_entry.id   AF-A0A358NEQ4-F1
#
_cell.length_a   1.000
_cell.length_b   1.000
_cell.length_c   1.000
_cell.angle_alpha   90.00
_cell.angle_beta   90.00
_cell.angle_gamma   90.00
#
_symmetry.space_group_name_H-M   'P 1'
#
loop_
_entity.id
_entity.type
_entity.pdbx_description
1 polymer ?
#
loop_
_entity_poly.entity_id
_entity_poly.type
_entity_poly.pdbx_seq_one_letter_code
_entity_poly.pdbx_strand_id
1 'polypeptide(L)'
;MEKDLKKKKFQVPHTYVILFAMIIIMAILTYVIPAGQYQKMEAPSGRMVVDPESFATEDSNPAKPFDVLKAFPKGLAAAQSIVFFIFIVGGSFNILNMTGAIEAGISKIALSLKGMEILMIPIIVFIFSLGEATIGMAEEAIVFVPIGIALARALGYDAV
;
A
#
# COMPACT_ATOMS: atom_id res chain seq x y z
N MET A 1 27.45 -40.72 17.00
CA MET A 1 26.89 -39.50 17.63
C MET A 1 26.85 -38.43 16.56
N GLU A 2 25.78 -38.41 15.78
CA GLU A 2 25.63 -37.54 14.62
C GLU A 2 25.07 -36.20 15.10
N LYS A 3 25.87 -35.14 14.98
CA LYS A 3 25.43 -33.78 15.30
C LYS A 3 24.59 -33.26 14.14
N ASP A 4 23.27 -33.30 14.31
CA ASP A 4 22.34 -32.55 13.48
C ASP A 4 22.72 -31.06 13.46
N LEU A 5 23.36 -30.64 12.37
CA LEU A 5 23.60 -29.23 12.06
C LEU A 5 22.26 -28.61 11.68
N LYS A 6 21.54 -28.07 12.68
CA LYS A 6 20.35 -27.24 12.47
C LYS A 6 20.70 -26.12 11.49
N LYS A 7 20.26 -26.25 10.23
CA LYS A 7 20.34 -25.18 9.23
C LYS A 7 19.57 -23.97 9.78
N LYS A 8 20.27 -22.88 10.06
CA LYS A 8 19.63 -21.60 10.41
C LYS A 8 18.75 -21.21 9.22
N LYS A 9 17.43 -21.36 9.37
CA LYS A 9 16.47 -20.82 8.40
C LYS A 9 16.68 -19.31 8.37
N PHE A 10 16.96 -18.77 7.19
CA PHE A 10 16.98 -17.33 6.96
C PHE A 10 15.59 -16.79 7.28
N GLN A 11 15.49 -16.00 8.36
CA GLN A 11 14.26 -15.32 8.71
C GLN A 11 14.32 -13.93 8.09
N VAL A 12 13.31 -13.64 7.27
CA VAL A 12 13.17 -12.32 6.67
C VAL A 12 13.02 -11.29 7.80
N PRO A 13 13.83 -10.22 7.84
CA PRO A 13 13.70 -9.18 8.85
C PRO A 13 12.32 -8.53 8.78
N HIS A 14 11.87 -7.97 9.91
CA HIS A 14 10.62 -7.21 9.96
C HIS A 14 10.64 -6.04 8.97
N THR A 15 9.48 -5.67 8.41
CA THR A 15 9.36 -4.58 7.42
C THR A 15 10.02 -3.28 7.90
N TYR A 16 9.86 -2.92 9.17
CA TYR A 16 10.53 -1.75 9.76
C TYR A 16 12.07 -1.82 9.69
N VAL A 17 12.66 -3.00 9.87
CA VAL A 17 14.11 -3.19 9.75
C VAL A 17 14.55 -3.00 8.29
N ILE A 18 13.77 -3.54 7.35
CA ILE A 18 14.03 -3.41 5.92
C ILE A 18 13.96 -1.94 5.50
N LEU A 19 12.91 -1.22 5.91
CA LEU A 19 12.74 0.21 5.62
C LEU A 19 13.87 1.04 6.22
N PHE A 20 14.24 0.79 7.48
CA PHE A 20 15.35 1.51 8.11
C PHE A 20 16.68 1.23 7.41
N ALA A 21 16.97 -0.03 7.08
CA ALA A 21 18.17 -0.39 6.33
C ALA A 21 18.20 0.30 4.95
N MET A 22 17.06 0.39 4.28
CA MET A 22 16.94 1.10 3.00
C MET A 22 17.25 2.59 3.14
N ILE A 23 16.76 3.26 4.20
CA ILE A 23 17.09 4.67 4.47
C ILE A 23 18.60 4.84 4.67
N ILE A 24 19.24 3.95 5.43
CA ILE A 24 20.70 4.00 5.66
C ILE A 24 21.47 3.79 4.36
N ILE A 25 21.09 2.80 3.56
CA ILE A 25 21.74 2.54 2.27
C ILE A 25 21.58 3.75 1.35
N MET A 26 20.38 4.33 1.23
CA MET A 26 20.15 5.53 0.42
C MET A 26 20.98 6.72 0.92
N ALA A 27 21.08 6.91 2.24
CA ALA A 27 21.91 7.96 2.81
C ALA A 27 23.39 7.79 2.46
N ILE A 28 23.93 6.57 2.53
CA ILE A 28 25.31 6.27 2.13
C ILE A 28 25.50 6.52 0.63
N LEU A 29 24.53 6.11 -0.21
CA LEU A 29 24.59 6.32 -1.65
C LEU A 29 24.64 7.81 -2.03
N THR A 30 24.07 8.71 -1.23
CA THR A 30 24.20 10.17 -1.48
C THR A 30 25.63 10.71 -1.43
N TYR A 31 26.58 9.97 -0.86
CA TYR A 31 28.00 10.35 -0.86
C TYR A 31 28.74 9.91 -2.12
N VAL A 32 28.21 8.91 -2.84
CA VAL A 32 28.85 8.31 -4.01
C VAL A 32 28.21 8.81 -5.31
N ILE A 33 26.89 9.08 -5.26
CA ILE A 33 26.11 9.49 -6.42
C ILE A 33 25.99 11.02 -6.43
N PRO A 34 26.57 11.73 -7.42
CA PRO A 34 26.47 13.18 -7.51
C PRO A 34 25.04 13.63 -7.86
N ALA A 35 24.66 14.81 -7.38
CA ALA A 35 23.41 15.44 -7.75
C ALA A 35 23.47 15.95 -9.20
N GLY A 36 22.42 15.71 -9.98
CA GLY A 36 22.32 16.21 -11.34
C GLY A 36 20.93 16.76 -11.62
N GLN A 37 20.86 17.82 -12.43
CA GLN A 37 19.60 18.39 -12.86
C GLN A 37 19.62 18.72 -14.35
N TYR A 38 18.45 18.62 -14.97
CA TYR A 38 18.23 19.11 -16.33
C TYR A 38 17.51 20.45 -16.25
N GLN A 39 17.92 21.38 -17.09
CA GLN A 39 17.22 22.64 -17.27
C GLN A 39 15.94 22.42 -18.09
N LYS A 40 14.95 23.27 -17.84
CA LYS A 40 13.71 23.28 -18.64
C LYS A 40 13.82 24.37 -19.69
N MET A 41 13.56 24.01 -20.94
CA MET A 41 13.45 24.95 -22.06
C MET A 41 12.00 25.06 -22.53
N GLU A 42 11.65 26.19 -23.12
CA GLU A 42 10.33 26.40 -23.70
C GLU A 42 10.28 25.74 -25.08
N ALA A 43 9.44 24.73 -25.24
CA ALA A 43 9.21 24.09 -26.53
C ALA A 43 8.49 25.07 -27.48
N PRO A 44 8.60 24.90 -28.81
CA PRO A 44 7.83 25.67 -29.79
C PRO A 44 6.29 25.61 -29.58
N SER A 45 5.81 24.63 -28.81
CA SER A 45 4.42 24.49 -28.39
C SER A 45 4.03 25.31 -27.16
N GLY A 46 4.91 26.16 -26.61
CA GLY A 46 4.70 26.95 -25.39
C GLY A 46 4.68 26.13 -24.09
N ARG A 47 5.20 24.90 -24.11
CA ARG A 47 5.30 24.04 -22.92
C ARG A 47 6.73 23.98 -22.44
N MET A 48 6.93 24.08 -21.12
CA MET A 48 8.24 23.85 -20.50
C MET A 48 8.56 22.36 -20.59
N VAL A 49 9.54 22.01 -21.42
CA VAL A 49 10.06 20.65 -21.59
C VAL A 49 11.46 20.56 -21.01
N VAL A 50 11.86 19.37 -20.59
CA VAL A 50 13.23 19.12 -20.14
C VAL A 50 14.14 19.17 -21.36
N ASP A 51 15.19 19.98 -21.32
CA ASP A 51 16.21 20.02 -22.36
C ASP A 51 17.17 18.83 -22.17
N PRO A 52 17.19 17.83 -23.06
CA PRO A 52 18.00 16.62 -22.91
C PRO A 52 19.51 16.87 -22.91
N GLU A 53 19.97 17.98 -23.50
CA GLU A 53 21.40 18.30 -23.60
C GLU A 53 21.89 19.14 -22.41
N SER A 54 20.97 19.62 -21.57
CA SER A 54 21.27 20.54 -20.46
C SER A 54 21.67 19.89 -19.14
N PHE A 55 22.03 18.59 -19.15
CA PHE A 55 22.41 17.91 -17.91
C PHE A 55 23.61 18.60 -17.26
N ALA A 56 23.39 19.15 -16.08
CA ALA A 56 24.43 19.77 -15.27
C ALA A 56 24.52 19.06 -13.92
N THR A 57 25.75 18.84 -13.47
CA THR A 57 26.01 18.33 -12.12
C THR A 57 25.89 19.51 -11.17
N GLU A 58 25.10 19.35 -10.10
CA GLU A 58 24.88 20.36 -9.09
C GLU A 58 25.77 20.14 -7.87
N ASP A 59 25.84 21.18 -7.02
CA ASP A 59 26.56 21.09 -5.75
C ASP A 59 25.98 19.94 -4.91
N SER A 60 26.85 18.98 -4.60
CA SER A 60 26.46 17.79 -3.87
C SER A 60 26.12 18.13 -2.42
N ASN A 61 24.87 17.85 -2.01
CA ASN A 61 24.40 18.00 -0.64
C ASN A 61 24.06 16.62 -0.04
N PRO A 62 25.07 15.83 0.37
CA PRO A 62 24.86 14.48 0.88
C PRO A 62 24.03 14.47 2.18
N ALA A 63 23.31 13.38 2.41
CA ALA A 63 22.43 13.21 3.55
C ALA A 63 23.22 13.22 4.87
N LYS A 64 22.86 14.13 5.79
CA LYS A 64 23.50 14.20 7.11
C LYS A 64 22.90 13.15 8.05
N PRO A 65 23.59 12.75 9.14
CA PRO A 65 23.04 11.80 10.11
C PRO A 65 21.67 12.21 10.67
N PHE A 66 21.44 13.50 10.86
CA PHE A 66 20.14 14.01 11.33
C PHE A 66 19.05 13.96 10.25
N ASP A 67 19.40 13.93 8.97
CA ASP A 67 18.44 13.78 7.88
C ASP A 67 17.88 12.36 7.81
N VAL A 68 18.68 11.36 8.18
CA VAL A 68 18.22 9.96 8.36
C VAL A 68 17.14 9.87 9.42
N LEU A 69 17.32 10.54 10.58
CA LEU A 69 16.31 10.56 11.64
C LEU A 69 15.05 11.33 11.22
N LYS A 70 15.21 12.44 10.50
CA LYS A 70 14.09 13.22 9.93
C LYS A 70 13.37 12.50 8.79
N ALA A 71 13.96 11.48 8.17
CA ALA A 71 13.34 10.73 7.08
C ALA A 71 12.03 10.06 7.51
N PHE A 72 11.96 9.59 8.76
CA PHE A 72 10.76 8.94 9.28
C PHE A 72 9.57 9.92 9.42
N PRO A 73 9.69 11.06 10.14
CA PRO A 73 8.62 12.08 10.16
C PRO A 73 8.26 12.62 8.78
N LYS A 74 9.24 12.82 7.89
CA LYS A 74 8.99 13.25 6.51
C LYS A 74 8.20 12.22 5.71
N GLY A 75 8.50 10.93 5.86
CA GLY A 75 7.76 9.83 5.25
C GLY A 75 6.32 9.78 5.74
N LEU A 76 6.10 9.92 7.06
CA LEU A 76 4.76 10.05 7.64
C LEU A 76 3.99 11.24 7.08
N ALA A 77 4.63 12.40 6.95
CA ALA A 77 4.01 13.57 6.35
C ALA A 77 3.67 13.34 4.86
N ALA A 78 4.51 12.63 4.10
CA ALA A 78 4.21 12.28 2.72
C ALA A 78 3.03 11.30 2.60
N ALA A 79 2.88 10.39 3.57
CA ALA A 79 1.79 9.42 3.63
C ALA A 79 0.54 9.93 4.39
N GLN A 80 0.49 11.21 4.77
CA GLN A 80 -0.55 11.72 5.67
C GLN A 80 -1.96 11.50 5.14
N SER A 81 -2.19 11.70 3.83
CA SER A 81 -3.49 11.54 3.19
C SER A 81 -4.01 10.11 3.30
N ILE A 82 -3.13 9.12 3.07
CA ILE A 82 -3.43 7.69 3.18
C ILE A 82 -3.75 7.33 4.62
N VAL A 83 -2.95 7.81 5.58
CA VAL A 83 -3.18 7.55 7.02
C VAL A 83 -4.54 8.09 7.46
N PHE A 84 -4.88 9.34 7.13
CA PHE A 84 -6.18 9.91 7.48
C PHE A 84 -7.33 9.20 6.76
N PHE A 85 -7.16 8.81 5.51
CA PHE A 85 -8.16 8.08 4.75
C PHE A 85 -8.46 6.71 5.40
N ILE A 86 -7.44 5.89 5.66
CA ILE A 86 -7.60 4.59 6.34
C ILE A 86 -8.26 4.77 7.71
N PHE A 87 -7.89 5.82 8.45
CA PHE A 87 -8.48 6.10 9.75
C PHE A 87 -9.98 6.41 9.67
N ILE A 88 -10.39 7.26 8.71
CA ILE A 88 -11.80 7.61 8.49
C ILE A 88 -12.58 6.39 8.00
N VAL A 89 -12.02 5.61 7.08
CA VAL A 89 -12.61 4.39 6.55
C VAL A 89 -12.80 3.38 7.68
N GLY A 90 -11.75 3.05 8.43
CA GLY A 90 -11.81 2.14 9.57
C GLY A 90 -12.79 2.59 10.66
N GLY A 91 -12.84 3.89 10.96
CA GLY A 91 -13.80 4.47 11.90
C GLY A 91 -15.25 4.33 11.42
N SER A 92 -15.50 4.65 10.15
CA SER A 92 -16.81 4.50 9.51
C SER A 92 -17.26 3.04 9.47
N PHE A 93 -16.33 2.12 9.16
CA PHE A 93 -16.57 0.68 9.18
C PHE A 93 -17.02 0.19 10.56
N ASN A 94 -16.35 0.65 11.62
CA ASN A 94 -16.73 0.28 12.97
C ASN A 94 -18.15 0.78 13.32
N ILE A 95 -18.50 2.01 12.94
CA ILE A 95 -19.86 2.54 13.12
C ILE A 95 -20.89 1.68 12.37
N LEU A 96 -20.62 1.34 11.11
CA LEU A 96 -21.49 0.46 10.33
C LEU A 96 -21.65 -0.94 10.95
N ASN A 97 -20.58 -1.48 11.53
CA ASN A 97 -20.61 -2.75 12.24
C ASN A 97 -21.45 -2.67 13.52
N MET A 98 -21.26 -1.62 14.33
CA MET A 98 -22.05 -1.39 15.55
C MET A 98 -23.54 -1.21 15.28
N THR A 99 -23.91 -0.64 14.13
CA THR A 99 -25.32 -0.48 13.74
C THR A 99 -25.98 -1.76 13.22
N GLY A 100 -25.23 -2.85 13.00
CA GLY A 100 -25.75 -4.07 12.40
C GLY A 100 -26.04 -3.96 10.89
N ALA A 101 -25.66 -2.84 10.26
CA ALA A 101 -25.93 -2.58 8.85
C ALA A 101 -25.18 -3.56 7.94
N ILE A 102 -23.98 -3.95 8.36
CA ILE A 102 -23.13 -4.91 7.64
C ILE A 102 -23.78 -6.30 7.63
N GLU A 103 -24.23 -6.79 8.79
CA GLU A 103 -24.89 -8.10 8.94
C GLU A 103 -26.22 -8.15 8.18
N ALA A 104 -27.00 -7.07 8.23
CA ALA A 104 -28.25 -6.95 7.47
C ALA A 104 -27.98 -6.95 5.96
N GLY A 105 -26.94 -6.25 5.51
CA GLY A 105 -26.49 -6.22 4.13
C GLY A 105 -26.05 -7.60 3.62
N ILE A 106 -25.18 -8.27 4.39
CA ILE A 106 -24.73 -9.64 4.11
C ILE A 106 -25.93 -10.58 4.00
N SER A 107 -26.85 -10.55 4.96
CA SER A 107 -28.02 -11.41 4.97
C SER A 107 -28.91 -11.17 3.76
N LYS A 108 -29.10 -9.92 3.36
CA LYS A 108 -29.87 -9.55 2.16
C LYS A 108 -29.19 -10.05 0.88
N ILE A 109 -27.87 -9.90 0.77
CA ILE A 109 -27.10 -10.38 -0.39
C ILE A 109 -27.16 -11.91 -0.46
N ALA A 110 -26.96 -12.59 0.67
CA ALA A 110 -27.00 -14.05 0.75
C ALA A 110 -28.36 -14.61 0.32
N LEU A 111 -29.46 -14.00 0.78
CA LEU A 111 -30.82 -14.38 0.37
C LEU A 111 -31.08 -14.11 -1.12
N SER A 112 -30.55 -13.01 -1.67
CA SER A 112 -30.74 -12.62 -3.07
C SER A 112 -29.95 -13.51 -4.04
N LEU A 113 -28.86 -14.12 -3.58
CA LEU A 113 -27.99 -15.02 -4.36
C LEU A 113 -28.29 -16.51 -4.14
N LYS A 114 -29.34 -16.85 -3.39
CA LYS A 114 -29.75 -18.24 -3.14
C LYS A 114 -30.04 -18.95 -4.46
N GLY A 115 -29.37 -20.08 -4.71
CA GLY A 115 -29.42 -20.86 -5.95
C GLY A 115 -28.45 -20.40 -7.04
N MET A 116 -27.71 -19.31 -6.82
CA MET A 116 -26.66 -18.79 -7.71
C MET A 116 -25.40 -18.41 -6.92
N GLU A 117 -25.10 -19.16 -5.86
CA GLU A 117 -24.04 -18.86 -4.91
C GLU A 117 -22.68 -18.71 -5.59
N ILE A 118 -22.45 -19.44 -6.70
CA ILE A 118 -21.21 -19.41 -7.48
C ILE A 118 -20.94 -18.07 -8.16
N LEU A 119 -21.98 -17.27 -8.43
CA LEU A 119 -21.83 -15.93 -9.00
C LEU A 119 -21.30 -14.91 -7.99
N MET A 120 -21.32 -15.22 -6.69
CA MET A 120 -20.80 -14.30 -5.68
C MET A 120 -19.31 -13.99 -5.91
N ILE A 121 -18.48 -15.01 -6.15
CA ILE A 121 -17.03 -14.85 -6.32
C ILE A 121 -16.72 -13.88 -7.46
N PRO A 122 -17.21 -14.08 -8.71
CA PRO A 122 -16.94 -13.15 -9.79
C PRO A 122 -17.54 -11.76 -9.55
N ILE A 123 -18.69 -11.63 -8.88
CA ILE A 123 -19.26 -10.31 -8.52
C ILE A 123 -18.34 -9.56 -7.55
N ILE A 124 -17.89 -10.21 -6.48
CA ILE A 124 -17.00 -9.60 -5.49
C ILE A 124 -15.66 -9.25 -6.14
N VAL A 125 -15.06 -10.19 -6.88
CA VAL A 125 -13.80 -9.94 -7.60
C VAL A 125 -13.96 -8.76 -8.55
N PHE A 126 -15.06 -8.67 -9.30
CA PHE A 126 -15.32 -7.57 -10.23
C PHE A 126 -15.46 -6.23 -9.51
N ILE A 127 -16.25 -6.17 -8.43
CA ILE A 127 -16.44 -4.93 -7.64
C ILE A 127 -15.11 -4.45 -7.05
N PHE A 128 -14.35 -5.36 -6.42
CA PHE A 128 -13.04 -5.02 -5.84
C PHE A 128 -12.02 -4.63 -6.91
N SER A 129 -11.98 -5.34 -8.04
CA SER A 129 -11.10 -4.99 -9.16
C SER A 129 -11.44 -3.63 -9.75
N LEU A 130 -12.73 -3.30 -9.87
CA LEU A 130 -13.17 -1.99 -10.38
C LEU A 130 -12.83 -0.87 -9.39
N GLY A 131 -13.05 -1.10 -8.08
CA GLY A 131 -12.66 -0.16 -7.03
C GLY A 131 -11.15 0.07 -6.97
N GLU A 132 -10.37 -1.00 -7.11
CA GLU A 132 -8.91 -0.93 -7.16
C GLU A 132 -8.42 -0.17 -8.40
N ALA A 133 -8.97 -0.46 -9.58
CA ALA A 133 -8.57 0.20 -10.83
C ALA A 133 -8.91 1.70 -10.88
N THR A 134 -9.98 2.13 -10.20
CA THR A 134 -10.48 3.52 -10.27
C THR A 134 -10.00 4.39 -9.12
N ILE A 135 -9.99 3.85 -7.89
CA ILE A 135 -9.74 4.61 -6.66
C ILE A 135 -8.42 4.18 -6.00
N GLY A 136 -7.84 3.04 -6.40
CA GLY A 136 -6.59 2.55 -5.81
C GLY A 136 -6.77 1.98 -4.40
N MET A 137 -7.86 1.25 -4.17
CA MET A 137 -8.27 0.76 -2.83
C MET A 137 -7.51 -0.47 -2.31
N ALA A 138 -6.24 -0.64 -2.68
CA ALA A 138 -5.50 -1.86 -2.39
C ALA A 138 -5.30 -2.06 -0.88
N GLU A 139 -5.02 -0.98 -0.16
CA GLU A 139 -4.79 -0.99 1.29
C GLU A 139 -6.09 -1.22 2.08
N GLU A 140 -7.23 -0.71 1.60
CA GLU A 140 -8.52 -0.83 2.28
C GLU A 140 -9.15 -2.20 2.09
N ALA A 141 -8.80 -2.93 1.03
CA ALA A 141 -9.31 -4.28 0.76
C ALA A 141 -9.16 -5.22 1.97
N ILE A 142 -8.08 -5.04 2.76
CA ILE A 142 -7.80 -5.80 3.99
C ILE A 142 -8.94 -5.63 5.01
N VAL A 143 -9.54 -4.43 5.11
CA VAL A 143 -10.66 -4.13 6.02
C VAL A 143 -11.92 -4.91 5.64
N PHE A 144 -12.09 -5.22 4.35
CA PHE A 144 -13.25 -5.97 3.85
C PHE A 144 -13.09 -7.48 3.93
N VAL A 145 -11.88 -8.01 4.18
CA VAL A 145 -11.64 -9.47 4.26
C VAL A 145 -12.58 -10.17 5.26
N PRO A 146 -12.78 -9.67 6.50
CA PRO A 146 -13.70 -10.29 7.44
C PRO A 146 -15.15 -10.32 6.94
N ILE A 147 -15.59 -9.29 6.21
CA ILE A 147 -16.92 -9.21 5.59
C ILE A 147 -17.05 -10.25 4.48
N GLY A 148 -16.03 -10.39 3.64
CA GLY A 148 -15.97 -11.42 2.60
C GLY A 148 -16.05 -12.82 3.19
N ILE A 149 -15.33 -13.08 4.28
CA ILE A 149 -15.40 -14.36 5.02
C ILE A 149 -16.79 -14.59 5.60
N ALA A 150 -17.38 -13.57 6.25
CA ALA A 150 -18.72 -13.68 6.83
C ALA A 150 -19.79 -13.98 5.76
N LEU A 151 -19.72 -13.30 4.61
CA LEU A 151 -20.62 -13.52 3.48
C LEU A 151 -20.43 -14.89 2.84
N ALA A 152 -19.18 -15.34 2.65
CA ALA A 152 -18.88 -16.68 2.15
C ALA A 152 -19.48 -17.75 3.06
N ARG A 153 -19.29 -17.64 4.38
CA ARG A 153 -19.88 -18.56 5.36
C ARG A 153 -21.40 -18.53 5.35
N ALA A 154 -22.02 -17.35 5.19
CA ALA A 154 -23.47 -17.21 5.12
C ALA A 154 -24.10 -17.91 3.90
N LEU A 155 -23.33 -18.04 2.81
CA LEU A 155 -23.74 -18.73 1.59
C LEU A 155 -23.37 -20.23 1.56
N GLY A 156 -22.80 -20.75 2.65
CA GLY A 156 -22.44 -22.16 2.77
C GLY A 156 -21.08 -22.52 2.17
N TYR A 157 -20.23 -21.53 1.86
CA TYR A 157 -18.83 -21.78 1.51
C TYR A 157 -18.01 -22.11 2.75
N ASP A 158 -17.10 -23.08 2.62
CA ASP A 158 -16.23 -23.53 3.70
C ASP A 158 -15.17 -22.45 4.05
N ALA A 159 -14.78 -22.41 5.32
CA ALA A 159 -13.69 -21.57 5.82
C ALA A 159 -12.32 -22.27 5.76
N VAL A 160 -12.28 -23.51 5.26
CA VAL A 160 -11.11 -24.39 5.17
C VAL A 160 -10.97 -24.98 3.77
#